data_AF-A0A958G9S0-F1
#
_entry.id   AF-A0A958G9S0-F1
#
_cell.length_a   1.000
_cell.length_b   1.000
_cell.length_c   1.000
_cell.angle_alpha   90.00
_cell.angle_beta   90.00
_cell.angle_gamma   90.00
#
_symmetry.space_group_name_H-M   'P 1'
#
loop_
_entity.id
_entity.type
_entity.pdbx_description
1 polymer ?
#
loop_
_entity_poly.entity_id
_entity_poly.type
_entity_poly.pdbx_seq_one_letter_code
_entity_poly.pdbx_strand_id
1 'polypeptide(L)'
;VQRLGEQRFRMTAARPGLRWFHDCGYGMDVQIEDISAKVAALSLQGPNAREILKQVYSGADLDKLKFFYLAEGEIGGAAVVLTRTGYTGDLGYEIWVENAAAESLWDTLLEAGRGYGITPAGLDAMDIARIEAGLLLTDVDYISAEKALIPSRKSSPFEAGLGWAVNLKKPRFVGRPALAQEKAAGSPWQFVGLEVSWKDIERLYATVDLPPQVAGKASRVAV
;
A
#
# COMPACT_ATOMS: atom_id res chain seq x y z
N VAL A 1 8.36 -4.82 0.78
CA VAL A 1 9.16 -6.06 0.67
C VAL A 1 9.01 -6.84 1.95
N GLN A 2 8.66 -8.10 1.87
CA GLN A 2 8.59 -9.00 3.02
C GLN A 2 9.83 -9.89 3.03
N ARG A 3 10.52 -9.96 4.17
CA ARG A 3 11.66 -10.86 4.37
C ARG A 3 11.17 -12.13 5.04
N LEU A 4 10.90 -13.17 4.27
CA LEU A 4 10.35 -14.45 4.72
C LEU A 4 11.44 -15.38 5.27
N GLY A 5 12.70 -15.08 4.99
CA GLY A 5 13.85 -15.80 5.52
C GLY A 5 15.13 -15.01 5.27
N GLU A 6 16.27 -15.62 5.58
CA GLU A 6 17.56 -14.95 5.37
C GLU A 6 17.79 -14.58 3.90
N GLN A 7 17.43 -15.51 3.00
CA GLN A 7 17.61 -15.44 1.54
C GLN A 7 16.29 -15.49 0.77
N ARG A 8 15.15 -15.43 1.46
CA ARG A 8 13.80 -15.52 0.84
C ARG A 8 13.05 -14.22 1.05
N PHE A 9 12.63 -13.60 -0.05
CA PHE A 9 11.90 -12.34 -0.04
C PHE A 9 10.65 -12.45 -0.91
N ARG A 10 9.56 -11.81 -0.49
CA ARG A 10 8.37 -11.62 -1.32
C ARG A 10 8.17 -10.14 -1.58
N MET A 11 7.92 -9.80 -2.84
CA MET A 11 7.63 -8.45 -3.28
C MET A 11 6.17 -8.37 -3.72
N THR A 12 5.50 -7.32 -3.27
CA THR A 12 4.16 -6.97 -3.73
C THR A 12 4.26 -5.64 -4.47
N ALA A 13 3.63 -5.55 -5.62
CA ALA A 13 3.56 -4.35 -6.43
C ALA A 13 2.19 -4.21 -7.07
N ALA A 14 1.74 -2.97 -7.30
CA ALA A 14 0.47 -2.69 -7.98
C ALA A 14 0.50 -3.07 -9.47
N ARG A 15 1.69 -3.26 -10.06
CA ARG A 15 1.87 -3.66 -11.47
C ARG A 15 2.92 -4.77 -11.60
N PRO A 16 2.85 -5.57 -12.67
CA PRO A 16 3.87 -6.56 -12.97
C PRO A 16 5.25 -5.91 -13.09
N GLY A 17 6.21 -6.38 -12.29
CA GLY A 17 7.59 -5.88 -12.27
C GLY A 17 8.63 -6.94 -12.64
N LEU A 18 8.20 -8.13 -13.07
CA LEU A 18 9.07 -9.30 -13.24
C LEU A 18 10.25 -9.02 -14.17
N ARG A 19 10.00 -8.35 -15.30
CA ARG A 19 11.04 -8.01 -16.27
C ARG A 19 12.15 -7.16 -15.64
N TRP A 20 11.76 -6.11 -14.92
CA TRP A 20 12.70 -5.22 -14.23
C TRP A 20 13.56 -5.99 -13.22
N PHE A 21 12.96 -6.92 -12.47
CA PHE A 21 13.72 -7.75 -11.53
C PHE A 21 14.71 -8.67 -12.23
N HIS A 22 14.35 -9.29 -13.36
CA HIS A 22 15.31 -10.09 -14.14
C HIS A 22 16.46 -9.25 -14.70
N ASP A 23 16.17 -8.05 -15.21
CA ASP A 23 17.21 -7.13 -15.71
C ASP A 23 18.15 -6.71 -14.58
N CYS A 24 17.62 -6.38 -13.40
CA CYS A 24 18.43 -6.03 -12.23
C CYS A 24 19.19 -7.22 -11.63
N GLY A 25 18.66 -8.43 -11.78
CA GLY A 25 19.24 -9.67 -11.25
C GLY A 25 20.33 -10.27 -12.13
N TYR A 26 20.60 -9.71 -13.31
CA TYR A 26 21.63 -10.22 -14.21
C TYR A 26 23.02 -10.22 -13.53
N GLY A 27 23.65 -11.41 -13.50
CA GLY A 27 24.95 -11.60 -12.84
C GLY A 27 24.87 -11.78 -11.32
N MET A 28 23.68 -11.85 -10.74
CA MET A 28 23.46 -12.19 -9.34
C MET A 28 23.06 -13.67 -9.20
N ASP A 29 23.45 -14.30 -8.09
CA ASP A 29 22.97 -15.63 -7.71
C ASP A 29 21.60 -15.50 -7.04
N VAL A 30 20.54 -15.40 -7.85
CA VAL A 30 19.17 -15.21 -7.38
C VAL A 30 18.18 -15.90 -8.30
N GLN A 31 17.14 -16.50 -7.72
CA GLN A 31 15.97 -16.99 -8.45
C GLN A 31 14.81 -16.02 -8.25
N ILE A 32 14.16 -15.65 -9.35
CA ILE A 32 13.04 -14.72 -9.38
C ILE A 32 11.87 -15.44 -10.05
N GLU A 33 10.77 -15.57 -9.32
CA GLU A 33 9.55 -16.24 -9.77
C GLU A 33 8.34 -15.31 -9.55
N ASP A 34 7.44 -15.27 -10.53
CA ASP A 34 6.12 -14.67 -10.34
C ASP A 34 5.17 -15.68 -9.69
N ILE A 35 4.78 -15.38 -8.45
CA ILE A 35 3.86 -16.20 -7.65
C ILE A 35 2.46 -15.58 -7.52
N SER A 36 2.14 -14.56 -8.33
CA SER A 36 0.88 -13.79 -8.20
C SER A 36 -0.37 -14.68 -8.29
N ALA A 37 -0.34 -15.71 -9.13
CA ALA A 37 -1.45 -16.67 -9.25
C ALA A 37 -1.50 -17.71 -8.12
N LYS A 38 -0.42 -17.88 -7.36
CA LYS A 38 -0.29 -18.88 -6.28
C LYS A 38 -0.67 -18.34 -4.91
N VAL A 39 -0.66 -17.01 -4.75
CA VAL A 39 -0.87 -16.34 -3.47
C VAL A 39 -2.11 -15.45 -3.55
N ALA A 40 -2.90 -15.46 -2.48
CA ALA A 40 -3.94 -14.48 -2.24
C ALA A 40 -3.56 -13.60 -1.05
N ALA A 41 -4.10 -12.38 -1.04
CA ALA A 41 -3.94 -11.44 0.06
C ALA A 41 -5.30 -10.86 0.44
N LEU A 42 -5.60 -10.85 1.73
CA LEU A 42 -6.77 -10.17 2.27
C LEU A 42 -6.36 -9.10 3.28
N SER A 43 -6.92 -7.90 3.15
CA SER A 43 -6.66 -6.80 4.06
C SER A 43 -7.76 -6.73 5.12
N LEU A 44 -7.38 -6.82 6.39
CA LEU A 44 -8.26 -6.60 7.53
C LEU A 44 -7.83 -5.32 8.23
N GLN A 45 -8.62 -4.26 8.05
CA GLN A 45 -8.29 -2.91 8.49
C GLN A 45 -9.37 -2.39 9.44
N GLY A 46 -8.95 -1.58 10.42
CA GLY A 46 -9.81 -0.96 11.42
C GLY A 46 -9.40 -1.28 12.87
N PRO A 47 -9.95 -0.54 13.85
CA PRO A 47 -9.54 -0.63 15.25
C PRO A 47 -9.74 -2.03 15.86
N ASN A 48 -10.70 -2.80 15.36
CA ASN A 48 -11.01 -4.15 15.84
C ASN A 48 -10.23 -5.26 15.10
N ALA A 49 -9.41 -4.93 14.09
CA ALA A 49 -8.74 -5.93 13.25
C ALA A 49 -7.90 -6.94 14.05
N ARG A 50 -7.20 -6.47 15.10
CA ARG A 50 -6.41 -7.35 15.96
C ARG A 50 -7.28 -8.31 16.78
N GLU A 51 -8.37 -7.82 17.35
CA GLU A 51 -9.25 -8.63 18.20
C GLU A 51 -10.02 -9.66 17.38
N ILE A 52 -10.39 -9.34 16.14
CA ILE A 52 -10.93 -10.31 15.18
C ILE A 52 -9.87 -11.38 14.88
N LEU A 53 -8.63 -11.00 14.54
CA LEU A 53 -7.57 -11.96 14.23
C LEU A 53 -7.24 -12.89 15.40
N LYS A 54 -7.19 -12.38 16.64
CA LYS A 54 -6.88 -13.19 17.83
C LYS A 54 -7.84 -14.37 18.03
N GLN A 55 -9.07 -14.31 17.52
CA GLN A 55 -10.04 -15.40 17.64
C GLN A 55 -9.72 -16.58 16.72
N VAL A 56 -9.05 -16.33 15.59
CA VAL A 56 -8.89 -17.35 14.52
C VAL A 56 -7.44 -17.66 14.19
N TYR A 57 -6.51 -16.78 14.59
CA TYR A 57 -5.10 -16.92 14.31
C TYR A 57 -4.38 -17.72 15.39
N SER A 58 -3.68 -18.76 14.95
CA SER A 58 -2.79 -19.58 15.76
C SER A 58 -1.34 -19.32 15.34
N GLY A 59 -0.56 -18.68 16.21
CA GLY A 59 0.84 -18.36 15.91
C GLY A 59 1.43 -17.39 16.93
N ALA A 60 2.30 -16.49 16.46
CA ALA A 60 2.94 -15.50 17.33
C ALA A 60 1.96 -14.52 18.00
N ASP A 61 2.33 -14.00 19.16
CA ASP A 61 1.53 -13.00 19.89
C ASP A 61 1.35 -11.70 19.06
N LEU A 62 0.10 -11.44 18.64
CA LEU A 62 -0.25 -10.30 17.80
C LEU A 62 -0.16 -8.95 18.52
N ASP A 63 -0.17 -8.91 19.86
CA ASP A 63 0.05 -7.67 20.61
C ASP A 63 1.51 -7.21 20.53
N LYS A 64 2.43 -8.15 20.28
CA LYS A 64 3.87 -7.88 20.12
C LYS A 64 4.28 -7.63 18.67
N LEU A 65 3.40 -7.89 17.70
CA LEU A 65 3.72 -7.68 16.29
C LEU A 65 3.79 -6.17 15.98
N LYS A 66 4.98 -5.67 15.68
CA LYS A 66 5.24 -4.25 15.41
C LYS A 66 4.74 -3.84 14.03
N PHE A 67 4.47 -2.55 13.84
CA PHE A 67 4.13 -2.00 12.53
C PHE A 67 5.26 -2.30 11.52
N PHE A 68 4.92 -2.66 10.28
CA PHE A 68 5.84 -3.15 9.24
C PHE A 68 6.59 -4.47 9.53
N TYR A 69 6.20 -5.21 10.58
CA TYR A 69 6.73 -6.55 10.83
C TYR A 69 5.75 -7.62 10.32
N LEU A 70 6.26 -8.84 10.19
CA LEU A 70 5.50 -10.01 9.80
C LEU A 70 5.53 -11.10 10.87
N ALA A 71 4.52 -11.95 10.86
CA ALA A 71 4.44 -13.17 11.65
C ALA A 71 3.90 -14.32 10.79
N GLU A 72 4.35 -15.53 11.06
CA GLU A 72 3.84 -16.76 10.44
C GLU A 72 2.96 -17.50 11.44
N GLY A 73 1.92 -18.14 10.94
CA GLY A 73 0.99 -18.93 11.74
C GLY A 73 -0.08 -19.57 10.86
N GLU A 74 -1.25 -19.84 11.45
CA GLU A 74 -2.34 -20.54 10.79
C GLU A 74 -3.69 -19.86 11.07
N ILE A 75 -4.60 -19.90 10.10
CA ILE A 75 -6.01 -19.50 10.25
C ILE A 75 -6.84 -20.58 9.56
N GLY A 76 -7.80 -21.19 10.27
CA GLY A 76 -8.67 -22.22 9.70
C GLY A 76 -7.90 -23.44 9.14
N GLY A 77 -6.73 -23.76 9.71
CA GLY A 77 -5.85 -24.84 9.24
C GLY A 77 -5.01 -24.50 8.01
N ALA A 78 -5.12 -23.29 7.45
CA ALA A 78 -4.27 -22.82 6.36
C ALA A 78 -3.07 -22.03 6.91
N ALA A 79 -1.87 -22.32 6.39
CA ALA A 79 -0.68 -21.54 6.70
C ALA A 79 -0.81 -20.11 6.17
N VAL A 80 -0.53 -19.12 7.02
CA VAL A 80 -0.65 -17.69 6.70
C VAL A 80 0.64 -16.95 7.06
N VAL A 81 0.95 -15.93 6.27
CA VAL A 81 1.88 -14.87 6.68
C VAL A 81 1.06 -13.63 6.95
N LEU A 82 1.12 -13.11 8.17
CA LEU A 82 0.53 -11.83 8.55
C LEU A 82 1.56 -10.73 8.44
N THR A 83 1.19 -9.60 7.86
CA THR A 83 1.95 -8.34 8.00
C THR A 83 1.11 -7.30 8.72
N ARG A 84 1.69 -6.61 9.69
CA ARG A 84 1.04 -5.43 10.30
C ARG A 84 1.26 -4.22 9.41
N THR A 85 0.53 -4.21 8.30
CA THR A 85 0.54 -3.23 7.21
C THR A 85 -0.91 -2.99 6.74
N GLY A 86 -1.10 -1.91 5.97
CA GLY A 86 -2.42 -1.50 5.55
C GLY A 86 -2.36 -0.30 4.61
N TYR A 87 -3.48 -0.04 3.93
CA TYR A 87 -3.63 1.05 2.99
C TYR A 87 -4.77 2.02 3.35
N THR A 88 -5.13 2.07 4.64
CA THR A 88 -6.23 2.90 5.17
C THR A 88 -5.78 3.90 6.23
N GLY A 89 -4.52 3.85 6.69
CA GLY A 89 -4.01 4.66 7.81
C GLY A 89 -4.38 4.14 9.20
N ASP A 90 -5.30 3.19 9.28
CA ASP A 90 -5.77 2.59 10.54
C ASP A 90 -4.88 1.44 11.03
N LEU A 91 -5.17 0.95 12.24
CA LEU A 91 -4.69 -0.37 12.64
C LEU A 91 -5.17 -1.41 11.62
N GLY A 92 -4.26 -2.26 11.15
CA GLY A 92 -4.65 -3.31 10.24
C GLY A 92 -3.55 -4.31 9.94
N TYR A 93 -3.95 -5.34 9.21
CA TYR A 93 -3.12 -6.46 8.83
C TYR A 93 -3.42 -6.84 7.38
N GLU A 94 -2.38 -7.27 6.66
CA GLU A 94 -2.54 -7.99 5.40
C GLU A 94 -2.21 -9.46 5.66
N ILE A 95 -3.10 -10.34 5.19
CA ILE A 95 -3.09 -11.77 5.45
C ILE A 95 -2.81 -12.47 4.14
N TRP A 96 -1.67 -13.14 4.05
CA TRP A 96 -1.18 -13.74 2.83
C TRP A 96 -1.27 -15.25 2.92
N VAL A 97 -1.96 -15.87 1.98
CA VAL A 97 -2.25 -17.32 1.96
C VAL A 97 -2.05 -17.90 0.57
N GLU A 98 -1.99 -19.23 0.46
CA GLU A 98 -2.11 -19.89 -0.84
C GLU A 98 -3.49 -19.60 -1.45
N ASN A 99 -3.54 -19.39 -2.76
CA ASN A 99 -4.76 -18.96 -3.45
C ASN A 99 -5.96 -19.90 -3.17
N ALA A 100 -5.72 -21.21 -3.07
CA ALA A 100 -6.74 -22.21 -2.77
C ALA A 100 -7.41 -22.03 -1.39
N ALA A 101 -6.76 -21.33 -0.44
CA ALA A 101 -7.29 -21.07 0.89
C ALA A 101 -8.02 -19.71 1.00
N ALA A 102 -8.06 -18.91 -0.06
CA ALA A 102 -8.54 -17.53 -0.02
C ALA A 102 -10.01 -17.41 0.41
N GLU A 103 -10.88 -18.27 -0.12
CA GLU A 103 -12.32 -18.26 0.19
C GLU A 103 -12.58 -18.69 1.64
N SER A 104 -11.94 -19.77 2.08
CA SER A 104 -12.02 -20.23 3.48
C SER A 104 -11.51 -19.17 4.46
N LEU A 105 -10.42 -18.48 4.11
CA LEU A 105 -9.91 -17.36 4.92
C LEU A 105 -10.95 -16.24 5.03
N TRP A 106 -11.55 -15.85 3.90
CA TRP A 106 -12.58 -14.80 3.85
C TRP A 106 -13.76 -15.14 4.76
N ASP A 107 -14.32 -16.34 4.63
CA ASP A 107 -15.46 -16.79 5.43
C ASP A 107 -15.11 -16.86 6.92
N THR A 108 -13.93 -17.39 7.26
CA THR A 108 -13.44 -17.49 8.64
C THR A 108 -13.37 -16.12 9.31
N LEU A 109 -12.85 -15.11 8.60
CA LEU A 109 -12.72 -13.75 9.14
C LEU A 109 -14.06 -13.03 9.25
N LEU A 110 -14.95 -13.20 8.27
CA LEU A 110 -16.30 -12.62 8.34
C LEU A 110 -17.08 -13.21 9.51
N GLU A 111 -16.98 -14.52 9.75
CA GLU A 111 -17.66 -15.16 10.88
C GLU A 111 -17.13 -14.64 12.22
N ALA A 112 -15.80 -14.67 12.42
CA ALA A 112 -15.17 -14.18 13.65
C ALA A 112 -15.39 -12.67 13.89
N GLY A 113 -15.55 -11.91 12.81
CA GLY A 113 -15.76 -10.46 12.86
C GLY A 113 -17.22 -10.03 13.03
N ARG A 114 -18.21 -10.93 12.97
CA ARG A 114 -19.65 -10.56 13.05
C ARG A 114 -19.96 -9.73 14.29
N GLY A 115 -19.47 -10.15 15.46
CA GLY A 115 -19.67 -9.43 16.73
C GLY A 115 -18.99 -8.05 16.79
N TYR A 116 -18.07 -7.77 15.88
CA TYR A 116 -17.30 -6.53 15.79
C TYR A 116 -17.78 -5.60 14.66
N GLY A 117 -18.85 -5.96 13.95
CA GLY A 117 -19.36 -5.18 12.82
C GLY A 117 -18.47 -5.23 11.58
N ILE A 118 -17.72 -6.33 11.39
CA ILE A 118 -16.89 -6.49 10.18
C ILE A 118 -17.75 -6.30 8.92
N THR A 119 -17.25 -5.51 7.98
CA THR A 119 -17.97 -5.16 6.76
C THR A 119 -17.03 -5.27 5.56
N PRO A 120 -17.42 -6.03 4.50
CA PRO A 120 -16.69 -6.02 3.24
C PRO A 120 -16.58 -4.60 2.67
N ALA A 121 -15.38 -4.19 2.30
CA ALA A 121 -15.11 -2.89 1.68
C ALA A 121 -14.46 -3.07 0.31
N GLY A 122 -14.96 -2.33 -0.68
CA GLY A 122 -14.44 -2.31 -2.04
C GLY A 122 -13.40 -1.20 -2.28
N LEU A 123 -12.99 -1.07 -3.54
CA LEU A 123 -11.97 -0.10 -3.96
C LEU A 123 -12.38 1.36 -3.72
N ASP A 124 -13.66 1.71 -3.89
CA ASP A 124 -14.12 3.09 -3.73
C ASP A 124 -13.96 3.59 -2.28
N ALA A 125 -14.30 2.75 -1.29
CA ALA A 125 -14.09 3.05 0.12
C ALA A 125 -12.59 3.12 0.45
N MET A 126 -11.80 2.20 -0.12
CA MET A 126 -10.35 2.18 0.07
C MET A 126 -9.68 3.43 -0.51
N ASP A 127 -10.16 3.97 -1.63
CA ASP A 127 -9.61 5.19 -2.20
C ASP A 127 -9.87 6.42 -1.33
N ILE A 128 -11.00 6.48 -0.63
CA ILE A 128 -11.25 7.55 0.33
C ILE A 128 -10.29 7.40 1.52
N ALA A 129 -10.26 6.22 2.13
CA ALA A 129 -9.42 5.96 3.30
C ALA A 129 -7.92 6.21 3.04
N ARG A 130 -7.41 5.81 1.87
CA ARG A 130 -6.00 6.05 1.53
C ARG A 130 -5.70 7.54 1.34
N ILE A 131 -6.63 8.34 0.82
CA ILE A 131 -6.45 9.79 0.66
C ILE A 131 -6.43 10.45 2.04
N GLU A 132 -7.38 10.10 2.92
CA GLU A 132 -7.42 10.59 4.29
C GLU A 132 -6.14 10.24 5.07
N ALA A 133 -5.58 9.06 4.80
CA ALA A 133 -4.31 8.61 5.36
C ALA A 133 -3.06 9.23 4.71
N GLY A 134 -3.19 10.01 3.63
CA GLY A 134 -2.07 10.60 2.89
C GLY A 134 -1.22 9.57 2.13
N LEU A 135 -1.81 8.45 1.73
CA LEU A 135 -1.13 7.37 1.03
C LEU A 135 -1.24 7.53 -0.49
N LEU A 136 -0.11 7.33 -1.17
CA LEU A 136 0.03 7.51 -2.60
C LEU A 136 -0.44 6.30 -3.39
N LEU A 137 -1.06 6.55 -4.53
CA LEU A 137 -1.45 5.61 -5.55
C LEU A 137 -0.66 5.86 -6.83
N THR A 138 0.09 4.86 -7.26
CA THR A 138 0.87 4.91 -8.52
C THR A 138 -0.06 5.17 -9.72
N ASP A 139 0.41 6.00 -10.66
CA ASP A 139 -0.33 6.46 -11.85
C ASP A 139 -1.51 7.39 -11.58
N VAL A 140 -1.77 7.74 -10.32
CA VAL A 140 -2.75 8.75 -9.93
C VAL A 140 -2.05 9.94 -9.31
N ASP A 141 -1.26 9.70 -8.26
CA ASP A 141 -0.60 10.78 -7.51
C ASP A 141 0.82 11.05 -8.01
N TYR A 142 1.43 10.08 -8.69
CA TYR A 142 2.73 10.24 -9.34
C TYR A 142 2.87 9.28 -10.52
N ILE A 143 3.73 9.64 -11.47
CA ILE A 143 3.99 8.83 -12.66
C ILE A 143 5.32 8.10 -12.47
N SER A 144 5.28 6.76 -12.61
CA SER A 144 6.49 5.95 -12.50
C SER A 144 7.47 6.27 -13.65
N ALA A 145 8.76 6.11 -13.39
CA ALA A 145 9.80 6.35 -14.39
C ALA A 145 9.63 5.52 -15.67
N GLU A 146 8.99 4.35 -15.57
CA GLU A 146 8.66 3.47 -16.70
C GLU A 146 7.58 4.06 -17.63
N LYS A 147 6.60 4.78 -17.09
CA LYS A 147 5.48 5.35 -17.85
C LYS A 147 5.66 6.81 -18.25
N ALA A 148 6.66 7.49 -17.70
CA ALA A 148 6.92 8.89 -18.01
C ALA A 148 7.40 9.05 -19.47
N LEU A 149 6.50 9.51 -20.35
CA LEU A 149 6.80 9.73 -21.77
C LEU A 149 7.72 10.93 -22.03
N ILE A 150 7.67 11.94 -21.15
CA ILE A 150 8.51 13.13 -21.22
C ILE A 150 9.19 13.38 -19.87
N PRO A 151 10.41 13.96 -19.84
CA PRO A 151 11.16 14.15 -18.60
C PRO A 151 10.41 14.94 -17.52
N SER A 152 9.61 15.94 -17.92
CA SER A 152 8.84 16.79 -16.99
C SER A 152 7.70 16.09 -16.28
N ARG A 153 7.32 14.87 -16.71
CA ARG A 153 6.30 14.04 -16.05
C ARG A 153 6.90 12.97 -15.14
N LYS A 154 8.22 12.95 -14.95
CA LYS A 154 8.84 12.04 -13.99
C LYS A 154 8.61 12.59 -12.59
N SER A 155 8.38 11.71 -11.64
CA SER A 155 8.33 12.06 -10.22
C SER A 155 9.43 11.32 -9.47
N SER A 156 10.16 12.05 -8.64
CA SER A 156 11.12 11.46 -7.72
C SER A 156 10.47 11.07 -6.38
N PRO A 157 11.10 10.18 -5.58
CA PRO A 157 10.67 9.95 -4.21
C PRO A 157 10.70 11.23 -3.35
N PHE A 158 11.54 12.22 -3.65
CA PHE A 158 11.57 13.47 -2.89
C PHE A 158 10.37 14.36 -3.24
N GLU A 159 10.05 14.48 -4.54
CA GLU A 159 8.87 15.21 -5.01
C GLU A 159 7.58 14.56 -4.48
N ALA A 160 7.54 13.23 -4.41
CA ALA A 160 6.39 12.49 -3.87
C ALA A 160 6.30 12.47 -2.33
N GLY A 161 7.18 13.16 -1.60
CA GLY A 161 7.18 13.12 -0.12
C GLY A 161 7.65 11.78 0.49
N LEU A 162 8.16 10.86 -0.34
CA LEU A 162 8.73 9.56 0.05
C LEU A 162 10.23 9.62 0.34
N GLY A 163 10.78 10.82 0.58
CA GLY A 163 12.22 11.00 0.86
C GLY A 163 12.72 10.19 2.05
N TRP A 164 11.85 9.89 3.02
CA TRP A 164 12.14 9.05 4.18
C TRP A 164 12.47 7.58 3.80
N ALA A 165 12.03 7.10 2.65
CA ALA A 165 12.32 5.77 2.14
C ALA A 165 13.65 5.69 1.37
N VAL A 166 14.31 6.82 1.10
CA VAL A 166 15.57 6.89 0.34
C VAL A 166 16.77 6.91 1.29
N ASN A 167 17.51 5.81 1.33
CA ASN A 167 18.73 5.72 2.14
C ASN A 167 20.00 5.91 1.28
N LEU A 168 20.45 7.16 1.12
CA LEU A 168 21.67 7.50 0.36
C LEU A 168 22.98 7.00 0.99
N LYS A 169 22.95 6.57 2.26
CA LYS A 169 24.11 5.94 2.92
C LYS A 169 24.37 4.52 2.39
N LYS A 170 23.36 3.86 1.80
CA LYS A 170 23.58 2.57 1.13
C LYS A 170 24.55 2.77 -0.03
N PRO A 171 25.55 1.88 -0.18
CA PRO A 171 26.59 2.07 -1.17
C PRO A 171 26.04 2.00 -2.61
N ARG A 172 25.05 1.13 -2.86
CA ARG A 172 24.49 0.89 -4.19
C ARG A 172 22.99 0.63 -4.14
N PHE A 173 22.27 1.24 -5.06
CA PHE A 173 20.92 0.91 -5.49
C PHE A 173 20.62 1.64 -6.82
N VAL A 174 19.69 1.13 -7.62
CA VAL A 174 19.35 1.73 -8.92
C VAL A 174 18.78 3.14 -8.73
N GLY A 175 19.31 4.11 -9.46
CA GLY A 175 18.92 5.52 -9.34
C GLY A 175 19.63 6.32 -8.24
N ARG A 176 20.54 5.70 -7.44
CA ARG A 176 21.25 6.40 -6.36
C ARG A 176 21.96 7.69 -6.80
N PRO A 177 22.76 7.74 -7.90
CA PRO A 177 23.44 8.97 -8.29
C PRO A 177 22.47 10.10 -8.62
N ALA A 178 21.36 9.79 -9.32
CA ALA A 178 20.33 10.77 -9.66
C ALA A 178 19.65 11.34 -8.41
N LEU A 179 19.27 10.48 -7.46
CA LEU A 179 18.68 10.94 -6.19
C LEU A 179 19.68 11.72 -5.32
N ALA A 180 20.96 11.37 -5.33
CA ALA A 180 21.97 12.14 -4.61
C ALA A 180 22.14 13.56 -5.19
N GLN A 181 22.12 13.68 -6.53
CA GLN A 181 22.17 14.96 -7.21
C GLN A 181 20.94 15.81 -6.91
N GLU A 182 19.74 15.23 -7.02
CA GLU A 182 18.49 15.93 -6.70
C GLU A 182 18.46 16.38 -5.24
N LYS A 183 18.88 15.53 -4.30
CA LYS A 183 18.93 15.89 -2.88
C LYS A 183 19.84 17.09 -2.59
N ALA A 184 20.92 17.25 -3.37
CA ALA A 184 21.84 18.37 -3.26
C ALA A 184 21.31 19.64 -3.95
N ALA A 185 20.61 19.49 -5.08
CA ALA A 185 20.08 20.61 -5.86
C ALA A 185 18.73 21.15 -5.33
N GLY A 186 17.97 20.32 -4.62
CA GLY A 186 16.58 20.57 -4.27
C GLY A 186 15.61 20.06 -5.34
N SER A 187 14.43 19.60 -4.89
CA SER A 187 13.36 19.15 -5.79
C SER A 187 12.53 20.34 -6.28
N PRO A 188 12.17 20.41 -7.58
CA PRO A 188 11.37 21.50 -8.11
C PRO A 188 9.88 21.40 -7.74
N TRP A 189 9.41 20.20 -7.39
CA TRP A 189 8.02 19.93 -7.01
C TRP A 189 7.94 19.31 -5.61
N GLN A 190 6.77 19.45 -4.99
CA GLN A 190 6.44 18.78 -3.74
C GLN A 190 4.97 18.35 -3.76
N PHE A 191 4.72 17.09 -3.46
CA PHE A 191 3.38 16.55 -3.24
C PHE A 191 2.83 17.05 -1.91
N VAL A 192 1.61 17.57 -1.93
CA VAL A 192 0.94 18.15 -0.76
C VAL A 192 -0.51 17.67 -0.69
N GLY A 193 -1.01 17.48 0.53
CA GLY A 193 -2.44 17.32 0.77
C GLY A 193 -3.12 18.69 0.82
N LEU A 194 -4.33 18.77 0.28
CA LEU A 194 -5.18 19.96 0.35
C LEU A 194 -6.43 19.63 1.17
N GLU A 195 -6.70 20.43 2.18
CA GLU A 195 -7.96 20.41 2.91
C GLU A 195 -8.79 21.62 2.47
N VAL A 196 -10.01 21.37 2.03
CA VAL A 196 -10.91 22.43 1.56
C VAL A 196 -12.07 22.59 2.53
N SER A 197 -12.27 23.82 2.99
CA SER A 197 -13.37 24.18 3.91
C SER A 197 -14.72 24.04 3.21
N TRP A 198 -15.56 23.14 3.73
CA TRP A 198 -16.93 22.94 3.23
C TRP A 198 -17.74 24.24 3.26
N LYS A 199 -17.62 25.02 4.35
CA LYS A 199 -18.32 26.31 4.51
C LYS A 199 -17.92 27.33 3.44
N ASP A 200 -16.67 27.31 2.99
CA ASP A 200 -16.21 28.24 1.96
C ASP A 200 -16.65 27.78 0.56
N ILE A 201 -16.69 26.46 0.30
CA ILE A 201 -17.33 25.92 -0.92
C ILE A 201 -18.80 26.35 -0.96
N GLU A 202 -19.55 26.14 0.11
CA GLU A 202 -20.96 26.55 0.20
C GLU A 202 -21.14 28.04 -0.09
N ARG A 203 -20.31 28.89 0.53
CA ARG A 203 -20.35 30.33 0.30
C ARG A 203 -20.11 30.68 -1.17
N LEU A 204 -19.13 30.07 -1.82
CA LEU A 204 -18.82 30.33 -3.23
C LEU A 204 -19.97 29.92 -4.14
N TYR A 205 -20.53 28.73 -3.95
CA TYR A 205 -21.65 28.24 -4.75
C TYR A 205 -22.91 29.10 -4.59
N ALA A 206 -23.17 29.59 -3.37
CA ALA A 206 -24.26 30.52 -3.10
C ALA A 206 -24.12 31.86 -3.86
N THR A 207 -22.91 32.32 -4.19
CA THR A 207 -22.73 33.58 -4.95
C THR A 207 -23.29 33.52 -6.38
N VAL A 208 -23.50 32.31 -6.91
CA VAL A 208 -24.01 32.05 -8.26
C VAL A 208 -25.32 31.25 -8.26
N ASP A 209 -26.00 31.17 -7.11
CA ASP A 209 -27.28 30.46 -6.94
C ASP A 209 -27.23 28.97 -7.38
N LEU A 210 -26.12 28.30 -7.08
CA LEU A 210 -25.94 26.87 -7.35
C LEU A 210 -25.82 26.08 -6.04
N PRO A 211 -26.29 24.81 -5.99
CA PRO A 211 -25.99 23.92 -4.88
C PRO A 211 -24.53 23.46 -4.96
N PRO A 212 -23.83 23.30 -3.81
CA PRO A 212 -22.48 22.75 -3.79
C PRO A 212 -22.40 21.39 -4.49
N GLN A 213 -21.44 21.25 -5.39
CA GLN A 213 -21.13 19.97 -6.02
C GLN A 213 -19.70 19.57 -5.68
N VAL A 214 -19.56 18.45 -4.99
CA VAL A 214 -18.28 17.78 -4.75
C VAL A 214 -18.44 16.32 -5.16
N ALA A 215 -17.44 15.77 -5.84
CA ALA A 215 -17.45 14.37 -6.22
C ALA A 215 -17.47 13.50 -4.95
N GLY A 216 -18.49 12.66 -4.79
CA GLY A 216 -18.59 11.68 -3.69
C GLY A 216 -17.64 10.48 -3.82
N LYS A 217 -16.61 10.60 -4.67
CA LYS A 217 -15.63 9.55 -4.93
C LYS A 217 -14.24 10.16 -5.15
N ALA A 218 -13.22 9.40 -4.80
CA ALA A 218 -11.87 9.71 -5.18
C ALA A 218 -11.69 9.65 -6.70
N SER A 219 -10.93 10.59 -7.26
CA SER A 219 -10.50 10.51 -8.66
C SER A 219 -9.32 9.54 -8.77
N ARG A 220 -9.36 8.66 -9.78
CA ARG A 220 -8.21 7.87 -10.25
C ARG A 220 -7.63 8.37 -11.58
N VAL A 221 -8.01 9.57 -12.00
CA VAL A 221 -7.41 10.22 -13.17
C VAL A 221 -6.12 10.89 -12.71
N ALA A 222 -5.02 10.59 -13.38
CA ALA A 222 -3.74 11.24 -13.14
C ALA A 222 -3.87 12.76 -13.30
N VAL A 223 -3.41 13.50 -12.30
CA VAL A 223 -3.23 14.96 -12.35
C VAL A 223 -1.88 15.33 -12.96
#